data_AF-A0A7K0IYI5-F1
#
_entry.id   AF-A0A7K0IYI5-F1
#
_cell.length_a   1.000
_cell.length_b   1.000
_cell.length_c   1.000
_cell.angle_alpha   90.00
_cell.angle_beta   90.00
_cell.angle_gamma   90.00
#
_symmetry.space_group_name_H-M   'P 1'
#
loop_
_entity.id
_entity.type
_entity.pdbx_description
1 polymer ?
#
loop_
_entity_poly.entity_id
_entity_poly.type
_entity_poly.pdbx_seq_one_letter_code
_entity_poly.pdbx_strand_id
1 'polypeptide(L)'
;MFHYIEFLIALPLLVTCYQLYFFSVNSKGVELQGRCQKLGIAFMTMGIVALVFKTVVFVVSGFILMMLGFRLLAKGLDRLEKNIFIDRHEGDK
;
A
#
# COMPACT_ATOMS: atom_id res chain seq x y z
N MET A 1 -30.10 1.57 8.70
CA MET A 1 -30.07 1.33 7.23
C MET A 1 -28.79 1.86 6.59
N PHE A 2 -28.38 3.11 6.85
CA PHE A 2 -27.12 3.69 6.33
C PHE A 2 -25.85 2.88 6.67
N HIS A 3 -25.70 2.41 7.92
CA HIS A 3 -24.53 1.60 8.31
C HIS A 3 -24.36 0.27 7.56
N TYR A 4 -25.47 -0.32 7.07
CA TYR A 4 -25.41 -1.57 6.31
C TYR A 4 -24.85 -1.35 4.90
N ILE A 5 -25.17 -0.19 4.30
CA ILE A 5 -24.66 0.24 2.99
C ILE A 5 -23.16 0.56 3.11
N GLU A 6 -22.74 1.24 4.17
CA GLU A 6 -21.32 1.51 4.44
C GLU A 6 -20.50 0.22 4.55
N PHE A 7 -21.03 -0.78 5.25
CA PHE A 7 -20.39 -2.10 5.36
C PHE A 7 -20.31 -2.81 4.01
N LEU A 8 -21.39 -2.79 3.23
CA LEU A 8 -21.48 -3.46 1.93
C LEU A 8 -20.51 -2.86 0.90
N ILE A 9 -20.13 -1.58 1.05
CA ILE A 9 -19.12 -0.91 0.22
C ILE A 9 -17.71 -1.14 0.77
N ALA A 10 -17.51 -1.02 2.08
CA ALA A 10 -16.18 -1.13 2.70
C ALA A 10 -15.59 -2.54 2.58
N LEU A 11 -16.42 -3.58 2.68
CA LEU A 11 -15.97 -4.98 2.65
C LEU A 11 -15.34 -5.40 1.31
N PRO A 12 -15.99 -5.22 0.13
CA PRO A 12 -15.36 -5.54 -1.15
C PRO A 12 -14.14 -4.65 -1.43
N LEU A 13 -14.18 -3.38 -1.02
CA LEU A 13 -13.04 -2.47 -1.17
C LEU A 13 -11.81 -2.98 -0.40
N LEU A 14 -12.00 -3.41 0.85
CA LEU A 14 -10.94 -4.01 1.66
C LEU A 14 -10.40 -5.31 1.04
N VAL A 15 -11.27 -6.17 0.51
CA VAL A 15 -10.87 -7.42 -0.15
C VAL A 15 -10.01 -7.13 -1.38
N THR A 16 -10.44 -6.20 -2.24
CA THR A 16 -9.65 -5.78 -3.41
C THR A 16 -8.31 -5.18 -3.00
N CYS A 17 -8.28 -4.33 -1.96
CA CYS A 17 -7.04 -3.76 -1.45
C CYS A 17 -6.09 -4.84 -0.91
N TYR A 18 -6.62 -5.86 -0.23
CA TYR A 18 -5.84 -6.99 0.25
C TYR A 18 -5.27 -7.84 -0.91
N GLN A 19 -6.07 -8.12 -1.95
CA GLN A 19 -5.59 -8.85 -3.13
C GLN A 19 -4.49 -8.09 -3.86
N LEU A 20 -4.65 -6.77 -4.04
CA LEU A 20 -3.64 -5.91 -4.63
C LEU A 20 -2.37 -5.86 -3.78
N TYR A 21 -2.51 -5.82 -2.45
CA TYR A 21 -1.37 -5.94 -1.52
C TYR A 21 -0.62 -7.24 -1.72
N PHE A 22 -1.31 -8.38 -1.70
CA PHE A 22 -0.70 -9.70 -1.88
C PHE A 22 -0.01 -9.84 -3.24
N PHE A 23 -0.68 -9.40 -4.30
CA PHE A 23 -0.14 -9.37 -5.65
C PHE A 23 1.12 -8.50 -5.76
N SER A 24 1.08 -7.29 -5.18
CA SER A 24 2.22 -6.39 -5.16
C SER A 24 3.39 -7.00 -4.39
N VAL A 25 3.14 -7.63 -3.24
CA VAL A 25 4.18 -8.27 -2.42
C VAL A 25 4.81 -9.48 -3.10
N ASN A 26 4.06 -10.25 -3.88
CA ASN A 26 4.54 -11.48 -4.51
C ASN A 26 5.29 -11.24 -5.84
N SER A 27 5.32 -10.00 -6.34
CA SER A 27 6.08 -9.64 -7.54
C SER A 27 7.60 -9.70 -7.26
N LYS A 28 8.43 -9.97 -8.28
CA LYS A 28 9.91 -10.02 -8.14
C LYS A 28 10.57 -8.95 -9.01
N GLY A 29 11.72 -8.41 -8.57
CA GLY A 29 12.61 -7.56 -9.39
C GLY A 29 12.53 -6.06 -9.10
N VAL A 30 12.94 -5.24 -10.08
CA VAL A 30 12.93 -3.76 -10.04
C VAL A 30 11.50 -3.23 -10.20
N GLU A 31 10.67 -3.94 -10.96
CA GLU A 31 9.26 -3.61 -11.20
C GLU A 31 8.40 -3.71 -9.93
N LEU A 32 8.78 -4.59 -9.00
CA LEU A 32 8.19 -4.71 -7.66
C LEU A 32 8.26 -3.37 -6.92
N GLN A 33 9.38 -2.68 -7.00
CA GLN A 33 9.66 -1.48 -6.21
C GLN A 33 8.76 -0.32 -6.64
N GLY A 34 8.74 -0.03 -7.95
CA GLY A 34 7.89 1.01 -8.51
C GLY A 34 6.40 0.73 -8.29
N ARG A 35 5.97 -0.54 -8.36
CA ARG A 35 4.57 -0.92 -8.11
C ARG A 35 4.20 -0.83 -6.63
N CYS A 36 5.04 -1.34 -5.72
CA CYS A 36 4.82 -1.24 -4.27
C CYS A 36 4.76 0.22 -3.81
N GLN A 37 5.63 1.08 -4.33
CA GLN A 37 5.64 2.49 -3.94
C GLN A 37 4.40 3.23 -4.45
N LYS A 38 4.02 3.03 -5.72
CA LYS A 38 2.80 3.61 -6.30
C LYS A 38 1.53 3.11 -5.60
N LEU A 39 1.43 1.81 -5.34
CA LEU A 39 0.30 1.21 -4.61
C LEU A 39 0.28 1.64 -3.14
N GLY A 40 1.45 1.77 -2.51
CA GLY A 40 1.59 2.28 -1.15
C GLY A 40 1.07 3.71 -1.02
N ILE A 41 1.44 4.60 -1.94
CA ILE A 41 0.91 5.97 -2.00
C ILE A 41 -0.61 5.95 -2.22
N ALA A 42 -1.12 5.12 -3.14
CA ALA A 42 -2.55 5.02 -3.41
C ALA A 42 -3.36 4.53 -2.20
N PHE A 43 -2.85 3.57 -1.42
CA PHE A 43 -3.49 3.14 -0.18
C PHE A 43 -3.40 4.19 0.92
N MET A 44 -2.31 4.94 1.00
CA MET A 44 -2.19 6.06 1.94
C MET A 44 -3.21 7.17 1.62
N THR A 45 -3.36 7.57 0.37
CA THR A 45 -4.32 8.61 -0.01
C THR A 45 -5.77 8.15 0.20
N MET A 46 -6.12 6.92 -0.17
CA MET A 46 -7.45 6.36 0.12
C MET A 46 -7.72 6.25 1.63
N GLY A 47 -6.73 5.85 2.43
CA GLY A 47 -6.85 5.79 3.89
C GLY A 47 -7.10 7.17 4.52
N ILE A 48 -6.38 8.20 4.06
CA ILE A 48 -6.58 9.58 4.53
C ILE A 48 -7.97 10.10 4.16
N VAL A 49 -8.43 9.86 2.92
CA VAL A 49 -9.77 10.25 2.48
C VAL A 49 -10.84 9.55 3.31
N ALA A 50 -10.68 8.26 3.61
CA ALA A 50 -11.61 7.52 4.46
C ALA A 50 -11.72 8.11 5.88
N LEU A 51 -10.63 8.63 6.45
CA LEU A 51 -10.64 9.27 7.77
C LEU A 51 -11.45 10.58 7.82
N VAL A 52 -11.68 11.24 6.68
CA VAL A 52 -12.46 12.49 6.60
C VAL A 52 -13.94 12.26 6.91
N PHE A 53 -14.48 11.08 6.58
CA PHE A 53 -15.91 10.78 6.69
C PHE A 53 -16.40 10.55 8.13
N LYS A 54 -15.51 10.51 9.13
CA LYS A 54 -15.81 10.43 10.57
C LYS A 54 -16.76 9.30 11.02
N THR A 55 -17.16 8.37 10.15
CA THR A 55 -17.89 7.16 10.56
C THR A 55 -16.92 6.10 11.05
N VAL A 56 -17.29 5.38 12.12
CA VAL A 56 -16.46 4.32 12.73
C VAL A 56 -15.98 3.29 11.70
N VAL A 57 -16.83 2.85 10.77
CA VAL A 57 -16.48 1.88 9.72
C VAL A 57 -15.39 2.43 8.79
N PHE A 58 -15.52 3.68 8.35
CA PHE A 58 -14.55 4.35 7.49
C PHE A 58 -13.24 4.69 8.21
N VAL A 59 -13.31 5.00 9.50
CA VAL A 59 -12.12 5.24 10.31
C VAL A 59 -11.30 3.96 10.47
N VAL A 60 -11.96 2.85 10.81
CA VAL A 60 -11.28 1.55 10.95
C VAL A 60 -10.70 1.07 9.61
N SER A 61 -11.46 1.15 8.52
CA SER A 61 -10.96 0.78 7.19
C SER A 61 -9.84 1.70 6.72
N GLY A 62 -9.91 2.99 7.02
CA GLY A 62 -8.87 3.98 6.75
C GLY A 62 -7.55 3.65 7.46
N PHE A 63 -7.59 3.27 8.74
CA PHE A 63 -6.40 2.82 9.47
C PHE A 63 -5.80 1.53 8.88
N ILE A 64 -6.64 0.57 8.49
CA ILE A 64 -6.16 -0.66 7.83
C ILE A 64 -5.46 -0.33 6.52
N LEU A 65 -6.05 0.54 5.68
CA LEU A 65 -5.46 1.01 4.43
C LEU A 65 -4.12 1.71 4.65
N MET A 66 -4.03 2.60 5.65
CA MET A 66 -2.76 3.25 6.00
C MET A 66 -1.70 2.25 6.45
N MET A 67 -2.04 1.27 7.32
CA MET A 67 -1.09 0.24 7.73
C MET A 67 -0.58 -0.60 6.55
N LEU A 68 -1.46 -0.95 5.61
CA LEU A 68 -1.07 -1.66 4.38
C LEU A 68 -0.21 -0.77 3.46
N GLY A 69 -0.56 0.51 3.33
CA GLY A 69 0.19 1.50 2.57
C GLY A 69 1.61 1.68 3.11
N PHE A 70 1.78 1.85 4.43
CA PHE A 70 3.09 1.92 5.08
C PHE A 70 3.92 0.65 4.86
N ARG A 71 3.31 -0.53 4.96
CA ARG A 71 4.02 -1.80 4.70
C ARG A 71 4.51 -1.91 3.26
N LEU A 72 3.72 -1.47 2.28
CA LEU A 72 4.12 -1.46 0.87
C LEU A 72 5.22 -0.44 0.60
N LEU A 73 5.09 0.77 1.16
CA LEU A 73 6.11 1.81 1.08
C LEU A 73 7.44 1.33 1.68
N ALA A 74 7.40 0.75 2.88
CA ALA A 74 8.58 0.20 3.54
C ALA A 74 9.25 -0.89 2.68
N LYS A 75 8.47 -1.83 2.14
CA LYS A 75 9.00 -2.85 1.21
C LYS A 75 9.58 -2.27 -0.09
N GLY A 76 9.00 -1.18 -0.59
CA GLY A 76 9.53 -0.46 -1.75
C GLY A 76 10.83 0.30 -1.41
N LEU A 77 10.93 0.89 -0.22
CA LEU A 77 12.10 1.66 0.22
C LEU A 77 13.28 0.78 0.64
N ASP A 78 13.03 -0.38 1.27
CA ASP A 78 14.05 -1.33 1.76
C ASP A 78 15.01 -1.82 0.66
N ARG A 79 14.57 -1.88 -0.60
CA ARG A 79 15.44 -2.18 -1.75
C ARG A 79 16.18 -0.97 -2.33
N LEU A 80 15.67 0.26 -2.15
CA LEU A 80 16.30 1.47 -2.69
C LEU A 80 17.64 1.71 -1.98
N GLU A 81 17.65 1.54 -0.65
CA GLU A 81 18.86 1.67 0.17
C GLU A 81 19.92 0.63 -0.20
N LYS A 82 19.51 -0.59 -0.55
CA LYS A 82 20.42 -1.67 -0.96
C LYS A 82 20.98 -1.47 -2.38
N ASN A 83 20.20 -0.96 -3.33
CA ASN A 83 20.69 -0.70 -4.69
C ASN A 83 21.63 0.51 -4.74
N ILE A 84 21.42 1.57 -3.95
CA ILE A 84 22.37 2.70 -3.88
C ILE A 84 23.75 2.24 -3.39
N PHE A 85 23.81 1.22 -2.54
CA PHE A 85 25.05 0.65 -2.02
C PHE A 85 25.71 -0.40 -2.94
N ILE A 86 24.94 -1.04 -3.84
CA ILE A 86 25.47 -2.07 -4.76
C ILE A 86 25.93 -1.46 -6.10
N ASP A 87 25.48 -0.25 -6.45
CA ASP A 87 25.83 0.39 -7.73
C ASP A 87 27.15 1.19 -7.70
N ARG A 88 28.05 0.92 -6.75
CA ARG A 88 29.34 1.64 -6.62
C ARG A 88 30.60 0.81 -6.88
N HIS A 89 30.50 -0.40 -7.42
CA HIS A 89 31.71 -1.19 -7.65
C HIS A 89 31.66 -2.22 -8.78
N GLU A 90 31.17 -1.85 -9.97
CA GLU A 90 31.58 -2.54 -11.20
C GLU A 90 31.85 -1.50 -12.30
N GLY A 91 33.12 -1.12 -12.46
CA GLY A 91 33.54 -0.18 -13.49
C GLY A 91 34.99 0.28 -13.44
N ASP A 92 35.85 -0.41 -12.66
CA ASP A 92 37.30 -0.20 -12.73
C ASP A 92 37.96 -1.51 -13.19
N LYS A 93 37.91 -1.72 -14.52
CA LYS A 93 38.86 -2.49 -15.36
C LYS A 93 38.41 -2.50 -16.81
#